data_AF-A0A0V7ZZH4-F1
#
_entry.id   AF-A0A0V7ZZH4-F1
#
_cell.length_a   1.000
_cell.length_b   1.000
_cell.length_c   1.000
_cell.angle_alpha   90.00
_cell.angle_beta   90.00
_cell.angle_gamma   90.00
#
_symmetry.space_group_name_H-M   'P 1'
#
loop_
_entity.id
_entity.type
_entity.pdbx_description
1 polymer ?
#
loop_
_entity_poly.entity_id
_entity_poly.type
_entity_poly.pdbx_seq_one_letter_code
_entity_poly.pdbx_strand_id
1 'polypeptide(L)'
;MSKLEKMILLKQNLSYKKVFNIILLSSFYILSLAASSVLAKEIKKPREKPIFSQNICPKANLLPIRSFETQKYRVYICRGDRRHRLGYYVRIPKIGGKFTTPVTARRGETYIAQREEAKYSVNPYEMLAIKANRVVLQEEVKYAVSADGKPLKKGCPQGQKTFVKAETKSFITYICGDSIPSSYIAVLRSGIVINLPLKSYKHSEKSHISNSKYLANQGNISYVLTRKALRIYQSGRITIKEKILKWKSKE
;
A
#
# COMPACT_ATOMS: atom_id res chain seq x y z
N MET A 1 -84.49 -9.31 3.72
CA MET A 1 -83.24 -9.84 3.14
C MET A 1 -82.09 -9.04 3.70
N SER A 2 -81.00 -9.55 4.24
CA SER A 2 -80.54 -10.89 4.65
C SER A 2 -79.40 -10.56 5.65
N LYS A 3 -79.22 -11.18 6.83
CA LYS A 3 -79.18 -12.60 7.21
C LYS A 3 -78.19 -13.39 6.36
N LEU A 4 -77.38 -14.18 7.05
CA LEU A 4 -76.38 -15.12 6.56
C LEU A 4 -75.09 -14.48 6.05
N GLU A 5 -73.91 -14.77 6.58
CA GLU A 5 -73.49 -15.71 7.62
C GLU A 5 -71.99 -15.41 7.82
N LYS A 6 -71.57 -15.13 9.05
CA LYS A 6 -70.75 -16.04 9.86
C LYS A 6 -69.44 -16.45 9.16
N MET A 7 -68.28 -15.98 9.62
CA MET A 7 -67.62 -16.43 10.86
C MET A 7 -67.14 -17.88 10.73
N ILE A 8 -65.93 -18.12 11.25
CA ILE A 8 -65.27 -19.42 11.50
C ILE A 8 -64.33 -19.85 10.37
N LEU A 9 -63.14 -20.46 10.56
CA LEU A 9 -62.14 -20.63 11.63
C LEU A 9 -61.17 -21.71 11.06
N LEU A 10 -60.05 -21.92 11.74
CA LEU A 10 -59.13 -23.07 11.69
C LEU A 10 -58.06 -23.07 10.57
N LYS A 11 -56.78 -22.95 10.91
CA LYS A 11 -55.86 -23.92 11.57
C LYS A 11 -55.53 -25.11 10.67
N GLN A 12 -54.22 -25.28 10.41
CA GLN A 12 -53.39 -26.47 10.72
C GLN A 12 -51.98 -26.21 10.11
N ASN A 13 -50.88 -26.08 10.85
CA ASN A 13 -50.12 -27.05 11.67
C ASN A 13 -49.81 -28.37 10.94
N LEU A 14 -48.51 -28.60 10.67
CA LEU A 14 -47.80 -29.89 10.49
C LEU A 14 -46.30 -29.53 10.47
N SER A 15 -45.50 -29.62 11.53
CA SER A 15 -45.07 -30.80 12.31
C SER A 15 -44.65 -31.97 11.43
N TYR A 16 -43.34 -32.17 11.27
CA TYR A 16 -42.77 -33.47 10.93
C TYR A 16 -41.48 -33.73 11.72
N LYS A 17 -41.62 -34.53 12.79
CA LYS A 17 -40.56 -35.36 13.38
C LYS A 17 -40.56 -36.72 12.67
N LYS A 18 -39.38 -37.28 12.42
CA LYS A 18 -39.00 -38.71 12.33
C LYS A 18 -37.54 -38.71 11.84
N VAL A 19 -36.51 -39.04 12.61
CA VAL A 19 -36.15 -40.35 13.20
C VAL A 19 -36.45 -41.50 12.23
N PHE A 20 -35.43 -41.91 11.48
CA PHE A 20 -35.22 -43.32 11.16
C PHE A 20 -33.73 -43.64 11.17
N ASN A 21 -33.47 -44.82 11.69
CA ASN A 21 -32.20 -45.39 12.07
C ASN A 21 -31.82 -46.46 11.02
N ILE A 22 -30.53 -46.84 10.99
CA ILE A 22 -29.98 -48.16 10.62
C ILE A 22 -29.33 -48.38 9.23
N ILE A 23 -27.98 -48.43 9.26
CA ILE A 23 -26.99 -49.45 8.81
C ILE A 23 -27.12 -50.12 7.40
N LEU A 24 -26.04 -50.09 6.58
CA LEU A 24 -25.19 -51.25 6.18
C LEU A 24 -24.33 -50.97 4.90
N LEU A 25 -23.01 -51.16 5.10
CA LEU A 25 -21.99 -51.76 4.22
C LEU A 25 -21.71 -51.19 2.82
N SER A 26 -20.47 -50.71 2.64
CA SER A 26 -19.43 -51.38 1.83
C SER A 26 -18.16 -50.50 1.87
N SER A 27 -17.15 -50.87 2.66
CA SER A 27 -15.96 -51.57 2.18
C SER A 27 -15.37 -50.93 0.91
N PHE A 28 -14.45 -49.97 1.04
CA PHE A 28 -13.41 -49.76 0.02
C PHE A 28 -12.24 -48.92 0.55
N TYR A 29 -11.04 -49.47 0.33
CA TYR A 29 -9.71 -48.87 0.36
C TYR A 29 -9.12 -48.40 1.69
N ILE A 30 -8.45 -49.35 2.36
CA ILE A 30 -7.17 -49.09 3.00
C ILE A 30 -6.16 -48.78 1.88
N LEU A 31 -5.86 -47.50 1.64
CA LEU A 31 -4.56 -47.11 1.10
C LEU A 31 -3.85 -46.32 2.19
N SER A 32 -2.87 -46.96 2.80
CA SER A 32 -1.88 -46.31 3.64
C SER A 32 -1.08 -45.34 2.78
N LEU A 33 -1.43 -44.05 2.82
CA LEU A 33 -0.50 -43.02 2.39
C LEU A 33 0.66 -43.02 3.38
N ALA A 34 1.82 -43.43 2.87
CA ALA A 34 3.11 -43.26 3.52
C ALA A 34 3.23 -41.81 4.02
N ALA A 35 3.39 -41.66 5.32
CA ALA A 35 3.76 -40.41 5.96
C ALA A 35 5.17 -40.03 5.48
N SER A 36 5.27 -39.25 4.40
CA SER A 36 6.47 -38.47 4.12
C SER A 36 6.51 -37.32 5.12
N SER A 37 7.18 -37.55 6.24
CA SER A 37 7.70 -36.49 7.11
C SER A 37 8.77 -35.72 6.33
N VAL A 38 8.32 -34.83 5.43
CA VAL A 38 9.18 -33.78 4.90
C VAL A 38 9.40 -32.81 6.04
N LEU A 39 10.46 -33.08 6.80
CA LEU A 39 11.08 -32.16 7.73
C LEU A 39 11.43 -30.92 6.90
N ALA A 40 10.54 -29.92 6.91
CA ALA A 40 10.80 -28.61 6.33
C ALA A 40 11.91 -27.98 7.17
N LYS A 41 13.16 -28.26 6.77
CA LYS A 41 14.34 -27.59 7.23
C LYS A 41 14.18 -26.15 6.79
N GLU A 42 13.68 -25.29 7.69
CA GLU A 42 13.76 -23.85 7.53
C GLU A 42 15.24 -23.51 7.34
N ILE A 43 15.65 -23.37 6.08
CA ILE A 43 16.90 -22.74 5.72
C ILE A 43 16.70 -21.28 6.14
N LYS A 44 17.07 -20.97 7.38
CA LYS A 44 17.28 -19.61 7.84
C LYS A 44 18.37 -19.03 6.96
N LYS A 45 17.96 -18.43 5.85
CA LYS A 45 18.83 -17.67 4.95
C LYS A 45 19.55 -16.66 5.85
N PRO A 46 20.90 -16.71 5.96
CA PRO A 46 21.61 -15.78 6.82
C PRO A 46 21.22 -14.38 6.39
N ARG A 47 20.76 -13.56 7.35
CA ARG A 47 20.57 -12.12 7.14
C ARG A 47 21.95 -11.55 6.86
N GLU A 48 22.33 -11.50 5.59
CA GLU A 48 23.43 -10.67 5.13
C GLU A 48 23.14 -9.26 5.65
N LYS A 49 23.95 -8.80 6.60
CA LYS A 49 23.99 -7.39 6.97
C LYS A 49 24.24 -6.64 5.66
N PRO A 50 23.48 -5.56 5.36
CA PRO A 50 23.74 -4.79 4.14
C PRO A 50 25.19 -4.31 4.17
N ILE A 51 26.02 -4.90 3.32
CA ILE A 51 27.41 -4.50 3.12
C ILE A 51 27.34 -3.16 2.41
N PHE A 52 27.32 -2.07 3.19
CA PHE A 52 27.50 -0.74 2.64
C PHE A 52 28.93 -0.68 2.10
N SER A 53 29.08 -0.68 0.77
CA SER A 53 30.39 -0.50 0.16
C SER A 53 30.96 0.85 0.62
N GLN A 54 32.24 0.84 1.04
CA GLN A 54 32.88 1.95 1.76
C GLN A 54 32.98 3.27 0.97
N ASN A 55 32.50 3.32 -0.29
CA ASN A 55 32.63 4.46 -1.21
C ASN A 55 31.29 5.03 -1.75
N ILE A 56 30.17 4.75 -1.08
CA ILE A 56 28.86 5.29 -1.50
C ILE A 56 28.82 6.81 -1.26
N CYS A 57 29.14 7.24 -0.05
CA CYS A 57 28.98 8.62 0.37
C CYS A 57 30.16 9.50 -0.05
N PRO A 58 29.99 10.83 -0.18
CA PRO A 58 31.02 11.71 -0.72
C PRO A 58 32.29 11.77 0.13
N LYS A 59 32.20 11.43 1.41
CA LYS A 59 33.33 11.29 2.33
C LYS A 59 33.13 10.03 3.17
N ALA A 60 34.23 9.37 3.54
CA ALA A 60 34.20 8.10 4.27
C ALA A 60 33.46 8.17 5.61
N ASN A 61 33.53 9.31 6.31
CA ASN A 61 32.86 9.52 7.59
C ASN A 61 31.36 9.82 7.47
N LEU A 62 30.84 10.10 6.27
CA LEU A 62 29.45 10.45 6.04
C LEU A 62 28.63 9.21 5.71
N LEU A 63 28.46 8.31 6.67
CA LEU A 63 27.81 7.01 6.46
C LEU A 63 26.39 7.13 5.84
N PRO A 64 25.95 6.15 5.02
CA PRO A 64 24.57 6.05 4.57
C PRO A 64 23.61 5.90 5.76
N ILE A 65 22.53 6.70 5.77
CA ILE A 65 21.48 6.65 6.78
C ILE A 65 20.16 6.07 6.27
N ARG A 66 19.99 6.05 4.94
CA ARG A 66 18.87 5.42 4.22
C ARG A 66 19.37 4.84 2.92
N SER A 67 18.73 3.77 2.45
CA SER A 67 18.85 3.33 1.07
C SER A 67 17.49 3.00 0.47
N PHE A 68 17.38 3.22 -0.83
CA PHE A 68 16.19 3.01 -1.63
C PHE A 68 16.63 2.29 -2.90
N GLU A 69 15.92 1.23 -3.26
CA GLU A 69 16.18 0.48 -4.48
C GLU A 69 14.97 0.58 -5.41
N THR A 70 15.24 0.93 -6.66
CA THR A 70 14.27 0.98 -7.75
C THR A 70 14.61 -0.11 -8.78
N GLN A 71 13.92 -0.12 -9.91
CA GLN A 71 14.30 -1.03 -10.98
C GLN A 71 15.69 -0.69 -11.53
N LYS A 72 15.98 0.59 -11.78
CA LYS A 72 17.22 1.00 -12.47
C LYS A 72 18.28 1.63 -11.57
N TYR A 73 17.92 2.04 -10.36
CA TYR A 73 18.82 2.79 -9.47
C TYR A 73 18.85 2.24 -8.04
N ARG A 74 19.99 2.43 -7.39
CA ARG A 74 20.12 2.46 -5.93
C ARG A 74 20.34 3.91 -5.51
N VAL A 75 19.57 4.38 -4.55
CA VAL A 75 19.67 5.73 -4.00
C VAL A 75 20.02 5.61 -2.52
N TYR A 76 20.97 6.41 -2.06
CA TYR A 76 21.38 6.50 -0.67
C TYR A 76 21.23 7.93 -0.20
N ILE A 77 20.81 8.08 1.05
CA ILE A 77 20.93 9.34 1.76
C ILE A 77 22.08 9.18 2.74
N CYS A 78 23.10 10.00 2.58
CA CYS A 78 24.27 10.03 3.45
C CYS A 78 24.11 11.09 4.52
N ARG A 79 24.76 10.88 5.68
CA ARG A 79 24.83 11.89 6.75
C ARG A 79 25.41 13.21 6.23
N GLY A 80 24.95 14.32 6.82
CA GLY A 80 25.44 15.66 6.51
C GLY A 80 26.74 16.03 7.21
N ASP A 81 27.37 17.08 6.71
CA ASP A 81 28.50 17.75 7.36
C ASP A 81 28.13 19.19 7.75
N ARG A 82 29.12 19.98 8.21
CA ARG A 82 28.90 21.38 8.62
C ARG A 82 28.31 22.25 7.50
N ARG A 83 28.65 21.96 6.23
CA ARG A 83 28.19 22.72 5.06
C ARG A 83 26.81 22.24 4.61
N HIS A 84 26.59 20.93 4.58
CA HIS A 84 25.33 20.33 4.12
C HIS A 84 24.69 19.51 5.24
N ARG A 85 24.10 20.21 6.21
CA ARG A 85 23.56 19.60 7.45
C ARG A 85 22.48 18.55 7.18
N LEU A 86 21.72 18.69 6.10
CA LEU A 86 20.65 17.75 5.72
C LEU A 86 21.16 16.47 5.05
N GLY A 87 22.46 16.37 4.74
CA GLY A 87 23.03 15.20 4.09
C GLY A 87 23.20 15.34 2.59
N TYR A 88 23.48 14.20 1.98
CA TYR A 88 23.73 14.09 0.55
C TYR A 88 22.83 13.02 -0.06
N TYR A 89 22.24 13.37 -1.20
CA TYR A 89 21.54 12.46 -2.06
C TYR A 89 22.55 11.82 -3.01
N VAL A 90 22.70 10.50 -2.95
CA VAL A 90 23.59 9.74 -3.82
C VAL A 90 22.76 8.78 -4.64
N ARG A 91 22.79 8.89 -5.96
CA ARG A 91 22.14 7.96 -6.90
C ARG A 91 23.19 7.21 -7.69
N ILE A 92 23.06 5.89 -7.70
CA ILE A 92 23.92 4.96 -8.44
C ILE A 92 23.03 4.18 -9.40
N PRO A 93 23.10 4.41 -10.72
CA PRO A 93 22.47 3.53 -11.70
C PRO A 93 23.04 2.12 -11.60
N LYS A 94 22.21 1.10 -11.78
CA LYS A 94 22.67 -0.30 -11.74
C LYS A 94 23.62 -0.65 -12.89
N ILE A 95 23.60 0.16 -13.96
CA ILE A 95 24.52 0.09 -15.09
C ILE A 95 25.85 0.85 -14.85
N GLY A 96 26.07 1.38 -13.65
CA GLY A 96 27.27 2.12 -13.29
C GLY A 96 27.09 3.65 -13.27
N GLY A 97 28.15 4.33 -12.83
CA GLY A 97 28.15 5.77 -12.58
C GLY A 97 27.65 6.14 -11.17
N LYS A 98 27.94 7.37 -10.75
CA LYS A 98 27.52 7.91 -9.46
C LYS A 98 27.14 9.38 -9.61
N PHE A 99 25.98 9.73 -9.09
CA PHE A 99 25.51 11.10 -8.97
C PHE A 99 25.39 11.46 -7.51
N THR A 100 25.99 12.58 -7.10
CA THR A 100 25.93 13.06 -5.71
C THR A 100 25.58 14.53 -5.71
N THR A 101 24.64 14.91 -4.85
CA THR A 101 24.21 16.31 -4.68
C THR A 101 23.71 16.52 -3.24
N PRO A 102 23.83 17.72 -2.67
CA PRO A 102 23.30 18.00 -1.33
C PRO A 102 21.78 17.84 -1.26
N VAL A 103 21.30 17.36 -0.12
CA VAL A 103 19.87 17.41 0.23
C VAL A 103 19.53 18.85 0.59
N THR A 104 18.51 19.42 -0.08
CA THR A 104 18.05 20.79 0.13
C THR A 104 16.80 20.85 1.01
N ALA A 105 16.02 19.79 1.07
CA ALA A 105 14.88 19.69 1.98
C ALA A 105 14.59 18.25 2.39
N ARG A 106 14.00 18.10 3.59
CA ARG A 106 13.50 16.82 4.11
C ARG A 106 12.10 17.00 4.69
N ARG A 107 11.19 16.09 4.34
CA ARG A 107 9.83 16.02 4.88
C ARG A 107 9.50 14.58 5.23
N GLY A 108 9.59 14.24 6.52
CA GLY A 108 9.52 12.85 6.98
C GLY A 108 10.62 11.98 6.35
N GLU A 109 10.21 10.95 5.61
CA GLU A 109 11.09 10.07 4.84
C GLU A 109 11.20 10.46 3.35
N THR A 110 10.80 11.68 3.00
CA THR A 110 11.04 12.26 1.67
C THR A 110 12.24 13.19 1.71
N TYR A 111 13.21 12.92 0.85
CA TYR A 111 14.45 13.67 0.71
C TYR A 111 14.46 14.33 -0.65
N ILE A 112 14.73 15.64 -0.67
CA ILE A 112 14.74 16.45 -1.87
C ILE A 112 16.14 17.01 -2.04
N ALA A 113 16.69 16.87 -3.23
CA ALA A 113 17.93 17.50 -3.63
C ALA A 113 17.72 18.31 -4.90
N GLN A 114 18.55 19.33 -5.10
CA GLN A 114 18.50 20.17 -6.28
C GLN A 114 19.89 20.38 -6.82
N ARG A 115 20.03 20.29 -8.14
CA ARG A 115 21.24 20.66 -8.87
C ARG A 115 20.80 21.39 -10.13
N GLU A 116 21.29 22.62 -10.29
CA GLU A 116 20.89 23.50 -11.40
C GLU A 116 19.35 23.62 -11.46
N GLU A 117 18.76 23.35 -12.62
CA GLU A 117 17.31 23.38 -12.87
C GLU A 117 16.59 22.05 -12.55
N ALA A 118 17.33 21.03 -12.08
CA ALA A 118 16.77 19.71 -11.79
C ALA A 118 16.54 19.51 -10.28
N LYS A 119 15.33 19.09 -9.92
CA LYS A 119 14.94 18.66 -8.58
C LYS A 119 14.80 17.14 -8.56
N TYR A 120 15.43 16.50 -7.59
CA TYR A 120 15.41 15.07 -7.36
C TYR A 120 14.72 14.81 -6.03
N SER A 121 13.81 13.86 -5.98
CA SER A 121 13.22 13.41 -4.73
C SER A 121 13.19 11.90 -4.63
N VAL A 122 13.42 11.39 -3.43
CA VAL A 122 13.21 9.97 -3.11
C VAL A 122 12.47 9.85 -1.81
N ASN A 123 11.56 8.88 -1.75
CA ASN A 123 10.86 8.46 -0.55
C ASN A 123 10.62 6.94 -0.61
N PRO A 124 10.00 6.30 0.41
CA PRO A 124 9.77 4.86 0.40
C PRO A 124 8.87 4.35 -0.75
N TYR A 125 8.17 5.24 -1.47
CA TYR A 125 7.17 4.90 -2.46
C TYR A 125 7.69 5.06 -3.89
N GLU A 126 8.38 6.17 -4.16
CA GLU A 126 8.90 6.49 -5.48
C GLU A 126 10.16 7.35 -5.44
N MET A 127 10.84 7.33 -6.57
CA MET A 127 11.93 8.22 -6.92
C MET A 127 11.47 9.06 -8.11
N LEU A 128 11.66 10.39 -8.02
CA LEU A 128 11.24 11.35 -9.02
C LEU A 128 12.42 12.27 -9.39
N ALA A 129 12.55 12.63 -10.65
CA ALA A 129 13.34 13.77 -11.09
C ALA A 129 12.49 14.68 -11.97
N ILE A 130 12.50 15.96 -11.64
CA ILE A 130 11.83 17.03 -12.37
C ILE A 130 12.89 17.97 -12.90
N LYS A 131 12.87 18.25 -14.21
CA LYS A 131 13.76 19.22 -14.87
C LYS A 131 12.89 20.20 -15.64
N ALA A 132 13.11 21.51 -15.47
CA ALA A 132 12.30 22.55 -16.10
C ALA A 132 10.77 22.31 -15.97
N ASN A 133 10.31 22.00 -14.74
CA ASN A 133 8.91 21.67 -14.40
C ASN A 133 8.30 20.44 -15.11
N ARG A 134 9.11 19.62 -15.78
CA ARG A 134 8.68 18.36 -16.40
C ARG A 134 9.24 17.17 -15.65
N VAL A 135 8.42 16.15 -15.43
CA VAL A 135 8.87 14.87 -14.87
C VAL A 135 9.72 14.16 -15.92
N VAL A 136 11.03 14.02 -15.67
CA VAL A 136 11.97 13.35 -16.58
C VAL A 136 12.33 11.94 -16.11
N LEU A 137 12.04 11.63 -14.85
CA LEU A 137 12.21 10.30 -14.28
C LEU A 137 11.15 10.09 -13.21
N GLN A 138 10.46 8.94 -13.27
CA GLN A 138 9.60 8.46 -12.19
C GLN A 138 9.75 6.94 -12.08
N GLU A 139 10.24 6.46 -10.94
CA GLU A 139 10.38 5.03 -10.67
C GLU A 139 9.76 4.64 -9.33
N GLU A 140 9.14 3.47 -9.31
CA GLU A 140 8.68 2.87 -8.05
C GLU A 140 9.90 2.38 -7.24
N VAL A 141 9.92 2.74 -5.96
CA VAL A 141 10.89 2.22 -5.01
C VAL A 141 10.43 0.84 -4.57
N LYS A 142 11.20 -0.19 -4.88
CA LYS A 142 10.93 -1.60 -4.53
C LYS A 142 11.28 -1.89 -3.07
N TYR A 143 12.42 -1.36 -2.61
CA TYR A 143 12.90 -1.54 -1.25
C TYR A 143 13.36 -0.21 -0.68
N ALA A 144 13.06 0.03 0.59
CA ALA A 144 13.52 1.20 1.31
C ALA A 144 13.92 0.75 2.73
N VAL A 145 15.16 1.02 3.13
CA VAL A 145 15.69 0.59 4.43
C VAL A 145 16.41 1.72 5.13
N SER A 146 16.44 1.64 6.46
CA SER A 146 17.19 2.53 7.32
C SER A 146 18.60 2.01 7.60
N ALA A 147 19.41 2.81 8.29
CA ALA A 147 20.81 2.50 8.59
C ALA A 147 21.01 1.18 9.35
N ASP A 148 20.06 0.81 10.21
CA ASP A 148 20.09 -0.45 10.97
C ASP A 148 19.56 -1.66 10.15
N GLY A 149 19.25 -1.45 8.87
CA GLY A 149 18.72 -2.46 7.97
C GLY A 149 17.20 -2.67 8.10
N LYS A 150 16.50 -1.97 8.99
CA LYS A 150 15.04 -2.12 9.10
C LYS A 150 14.33 -1.49 7.90
N PRO A 151 13.28 -2.16 7.37
CA PRO A 151 12.49 -1.61 6.28
C PRO A 151 11.76 -0.34 6.71
N LEU A 152 11.73 0.65 5.83
CA LEU A 152 10.93 1.84 6.02
C LEU A 152 9.46 1.53 5.76
N LYS A 153 8.57 2.20 6.49
CA LYS A 153 7.13 2.05 6.31
C LYS A 153 6.73 2.45 4.89
N LYS A 154 6.11 1.52 4.16
CA LYS A 154 5.60 1.71 2.79
C LYS A 154 4.22 1.06 2.68
N GLY A 155 3.29 1.75 2.06
CA GLY A 155 1.94 1.25 1.79
C GLY A 155 1.14 1.03 3.07
N CYS A 156 0.51 -0.15 3.17
CA CYS A 156 -0.27 -0.53 4.34
C CYS A 156 0.61 -0.76 5.57
N PRO A 157 0.08 -0.53 6.78
CA PRO A 157 0.78 -0.86 8.02
C PRO A 157 1.14 -2.35 8.07
N GLN A 158 2.21 -2.69 8.79
CA GLN A 158 2.62 -4.08 8.96
C GLN A 158 1.46 -4.91 9.54
N GLY A 159 1.25 -6.11 9.00
CA GLY A 159 0.12 -6.98 9.32
C GLY A 159 -1.10 -6.79 8.41
N GLN A 160 -1.29 -5.61 7.81
CA GLN A 160 -2.43 -5.34 6.95
C GLN A 160 -2.15 -5.66 5.48
N LYS A 161 -3.19 -6.13 4.79
CA LYS A 161 -3.21 -6.34 3.33
C LYS A 161 -3.57 -5.06 2.60
N THR A 162 -3.05 -4.91 1.38
CA THR A 162 -3.48 -3.88 0.44
C THR A 162 -4.65 -4.39 -0.40
N PHE A 163 -5.82 -3.77 -0.27
CA PHE A 163 -6.99 -4.03 -1.11
C PHE A 163 -6.94 -3.25 -2.41
N VAL A 164 -6.52 -1.98 -2.33
CA VAL A 164 -6.38 -1.09 -3.48
C VAL A 164 -5.10 -0.28 -3.35
N LYS A 165 -4.36 -0.15 -4.45
CA LYS A 165 -3.35 0.88 -4.69
C LYS A 165 -3.82 1.74 -5.87
N ALA A 166 -3.96 3.04 -5.66
CA ALA A 166 -4.34 4.00 -6.69
C ALA A 166 -3.28 5.10 -6.83
N GLU A 167 -2.86 5.39 -8.05
CA GLU A 167 -1.89 6.45 -8.35
C GLU A 167 -2.58 7.59 -9.11
N THR A 168 -2.28 8.82 -8.72
CA THR A 168 -2.73 10.06 -9.34
C THR A 168 -1.53 10.95 -9.67
N LYS A 169 -1.77 12.19 -10.12
CA LYS A 169 -0.71 13.15 -10.39
C LYS A 169 0.03 13.50 -9.09
N SER A 170 -0.68 13.67 -7.98
CA SER A 170 -0.11 14.19 -6.73
C SER A 170 -0.12 13.20 -5.58
N PHE A 171 -0.87 12.10 -5.70
CA PHE A 171 -1.06 11.13 -4.61
C PHE A 171 -0.80 9.69 -5.03
N ILE A 172 -0.27 8.90 -4.09
CA ILE A 172 -0.34 7.44 -4.09
C ILE A 172 -1.23 7.04 -2.91
N THR A 173 -2.37 6.41 -3.19
CA THR A 173 -3.36 6.02 -2.19
C THR A 173 -3.41 4.52 -2.02
N TYR A 174 -3.52 4.07 -0.77
CA TYR A 174 -3.68 2.69 -0.37
C TYR A 174 -4.97 2.52 0.44
N ILE A 175 -5.73 1.50 0.10
CA ILE A 175 -6.82 0.99 0.92
C ILE A 175 -6.31 -0.27 1.61
N CYS A 176 -6.33 -0.27 2.93
CA CYS A 176 -5.66 -1.25 3.75
C CYS A 176 -6.63 -1.89 4.76
N GLY A 177 -6.31 -3.11 5.19
CA GLY A 177 -7.01 -3.82 6.26
C GLY A 177 -6.62 -5.30 6.28
N ASP A 178 -7.15 -6.08 7.22
CA ASP A 178 -6.73 -7.47 7.40
C ASP A 178 -7.55 -8.45 6.56
N SER A 179 -8.85 -8.50 6.85
CA SER A 179 -9.86 -9.30 6.12
C SER A 179 -10.82 -8.42 5.33
N ILE A 180 -11.05 -7.18 5.78
CA ILE A 180 -11.88 -6.19 5.11
C ILE A 180 -11.15 -4.83 5.03
N PRO A 181 -11.48 -3.98 4.05
CA PRO A 181 -10.98 -2.60 4.02
C PRO A 181 -11.34 -1.83 5.29
N SER A 182 -10.35 -1.29 6.00
CA SER A 182 -10.55 -0.56 7.26
C SER A 182 -9.81 0.77 7.33
N SER A 183 -8.75 0.98 6.54
CA SER A 183 -7.97 2.20 6.57
C SER A 183 -7.63 2.76 5.18
N TYR A 184 -7.49 4.07 5.14
CA TYR A 184 -7.19 4.90 3.99
C TYR A 184 -5.85 5.57 4.22
N ILE A 185 -4.88 5.30 3.35
CA ILE A 185 -3.56 5.92 3.41
C ILE A 185 -3.32 6.68 2.11
N ALA A 186 -3.23 8.00 2.17
CA ALA A 186 -2.81 8.82 1.03
C ALA A 186 -1.43 9.39 1.27
N VAL A 187 -0.54 9.20 0.31
CA VAL A 187 0.81 9.72 0.32
C VAL A 187 0.90 10.78 -0.76
N LEU A 188 1.04 12.03 -0.34
CA LEU A 188 1.34 13.12 -1.24
C LEU A 188 2.77 12.94 -1.73
N ARG A 189 3.01 13.21 -3.02
CA ARG A 189 4.37 13.20 -3.58
C ARG A 189 5.29 14.26 -2.96
N SER A 190 4.72 15.24 -2.26
CA SER A 190 5.45 16.18 -1.41
C SER A 190 6.02 15.55 -0.13
N GLY A 191 5.64 14.31 0.18
CA GLY A 191 6.10 13.54 1.34
C GLY A 191 5.14 13.49 2.53
N ILE A 192 4.00 14.17 2.44
CA ILE A 192 2.98 14.14 3.50
C ILE A 192 2.21 12.82 3.42
N VAL A 193 2.07 12.14 4.56
CA VAL A 193 1.30 10.91 4.67
C VAL A 193 0.05 11.18 5.50
N ILE A 194 -1.11 10.86 4.94
CA ILE A 194 -2.42 10.94 5.56
C ILE A 194 -2.86 9.51 5.83
N ASN A 195 -3.15 9.17 7.09
CA ASN A 195 -3.65 7.86 7.49
C ASN A 195 -4.93 8.04 8.28
N LEU A 196 -6.04 7.53 7.73
CA LEU A 196 -7.38 7.73 8.27
C LEU A 196 -8.14 6.40 8.32
N PRO A 197 -9.03 6.21 9.31
CA PRO A 197 -9.98 5.11 9.25
C PRO A 197 -10.95 5.31 8.08
N LEU A 198 -11.32 4.22 7.40
CA LEU A 198 -12.40 4.26 6.42
C LEU A 198 -13.72 4.41 7.15
N LYS A 199 -14.55 5.35 6.68
CA LYS A 199 -15.91 5.55 7.18
C LYS A 199 -16.91 4.67 6.46
N SER A 200 -16.72 4.48 5.16
CA SER A 200 -17.54 3.58 4.37
C SER A 200 -16.75 3.08 3.17
N TYR A 201 -16.98 1.83 2.80
CA TYR A 201 -16.68 1.33 1.48
C TYR A 201 -17.96 0.70 0.92
N LYS A 202 -18.32 1.04 -0.33
CA LYS A 202 -19.41 0.36 -1.03
C LYS A 202 -18.79 -0.52 -2.11
N HIS A 203 -18.98 -1.83 -1.97
CA HIS A 203 -18.73 -2.80 -3.02
C HIS A 203 -20.07 -3.11 -3.69
N SER A 204 -20.21 -2.81 -4.98
CA SER A 204 -21.41 -3.21 -5.74
C SER A 204 -21.16 -4.61 -6.27
N GLU A 205 -21.65 -5.64 -5.56
CA GLU A 205 -21.58 -7.03 -6.02
C GLU A 205 -22.48 -7.30 -7.25
N LYS A 206 -23.48 -6.45 -7.49
CA LYS A 206 -24.51 -6.67 -8.53
C LYS A 206 -24.30 -5.91 -9.84
N SER A 207 -23.18 -5.21 -10.03
CA SER A 207 -22.89 -4.57 -11.31
C SER A 207 -21.38 -4.48 -11.55
N HIS A 208 -20.85 -5.34 -12.45
CA HIS A 208 -19.57 -5.16 -13.15
C HIS A 208 -18.62 -4.12 -12.55
N ILE A 209 -17.82 -4.45 -11.52
CA ILE A 209 -16.51 -3.87 -11.09
C ILE A 209 -16.30 -2.33 -11.21
N SER A 210 -17.34 -1.51 -11.34
CA SER A 210 -17.21 -0.15 -11.92
C SER A 210 -17.31 0.98 -10.91
N ASN A 211 -17.83 0.71 -9.70
CA ASN A 211 -18.22 1.76 -8.76
C ASN A 211 -17.70 1.59 -7.32
N SER A 212 -16.58 0.90 -7.09
CA SER A 212 -15.96 0.87 -5.75
C SER A 212 -15.64 2.29 -5.29
N LYS A 213 -16.25 2.70 -4.17
CA LYS A 213 -16.10 4.02 -3.55
C LYS A 213 -15.60 3.84 -2.12
N TYR A 214 -14.45 4.44 -1.82
CA TYR A 214 -13.84 4.49 -0.49
C TYR A 214 -13.92 5.92 0.05
N LEU A 215 -14.40 6.05 1.29
CA LEU A 215 -14.57 7.34 1.97
C LEU A 215 -13.81 7.34 3.30
N ALA A 216 -12.99 8.35 3.51
CA ALA A 216 -12.37 8.66 4.79
C ALA A 216 -12.55 10.15 5.12
N ASN A 217 -12.67 10.50 6.41
CA ASN A 217 -12.89 11.88 6.85
C ASN A 217 -11.87 12.28 7.93
N GLN A 218 -11.46 13.54 7.91
CA GLN A 218 -10.66 14.19 8.96
C GLN A 218 -11.23 15.58 9.23
N GLY A 219 -12.01 15.74 10.30
CA GLY A 219 -12.75 16.98 10.56
C GLY A 219 -13.71 17.32 9.41
N ASN A 220 -13.58 18.53 8.87
CA ASN A 220 -14.35 19.01 7.72
C ASN A 220 -13.77 18.60 6.35
N ILE A 221 -12.72 17.77 6.32
CA ILE A 221 -12.09 17.28 5.09
C ILE A 221 -12.57 15.85 4.81
N SER A 222 -13.06 15.60 3.60
CA SER A 222 -13.48 14.28 3.13
C SER A 222 -12.68 13.82 1.93
N TYR A 223 -12.16 12.60 2.00
CA TYR A 223 -11.37 11.95 0.97
C TYR A 223 -12.23 10.86 0.31
N VAL A 224 -12.50 11.02 -0.98
CA VAL A 224 -13.33 10.12 -1.77
C VAL A 224 -12.49 9.53 -2.90
N LEU A 225 -12.18 8.24 -2.79
CA LEU A 225 -11.47 7.50 -3.83
C LEU A 225 -12.44 6.61 -4.61
N THR A 226 -12.45 6.76 -5.92
CA THR A 226 -13.11 5.83 -6.85
C THR A 226 -12.12 5.35 -7.90
N ARG A 227 -12.51 4.32 -8.67
CA ARG A 227 -11.72 3.82 -9.81
C ARG A 227 -11.37 4.91 -10.85
N LYS A 228 -12.19 5.97 -10.94
CA LYS A 228 -12.04 7.06 -11.92
C LYS A 228 -11.27 8.26 -11.39
N ALA A 229 -11.48 8.65 -10.13
CA ALA A 229 -10.84 9.82 -9.57
C ALA A 229 -10.68 9.77 -8.04
N LEU A 230 -9.67 10.48 -7.55
CA LEU A 230 -9.56 10.95 -6.18
C LEU A 230 -10.21 12.34 -6.08
N ARG A 231 -11.12 12.52 -5.13
CA ARG A 231 -11.72 13.81 -4.78
C ARG A 231 -11.49 14.11 -3.32
N ILE A 232 -11.03 15.32 -3.02
CA ILE A 232 -10.90 15.83 -1.65
C ILE A 232 -11.84 17.02 -1.52
N TYR A 233 -12.68 16.97 -0.49
CA TYR A 233 -13.64 18.01 -0.15
C TYR A 233 -13.18 18.69 1.12
N GLN A 234 -13.35 20.00 1.22
CA GLN A 234 -13.15 20.78 2.44
C GLN A 234 -14.40 21.64 2.65
N SER A 235 -15.06 21.48 3.79
CA SER A 235 -16.33 22.16 4.09
C SER A 235 -17.38 22.00 2.96
N GLY A 236 -17.50 20.77 2.43
CA GLY A 236 -18.45 20.43 1.36
C GLY A 236 -18.06 20.84 -0.05
N ARG A 237 -17.00 21.64 -0.24
CA ARG A 237 -16.51 22.06 -1.57
C ARG A 237 -15.35 21.19 -2.04
N ILE A 238 -15.33 20.83 -3.33
CA ILE A 238 -14.20 20.08 -3.91
C ILE A 238 -12.99 21.00 -3.98
N THR A 239 -11.91 20.65 -3.29
CA THR A 239 -10.62 21.35 -3.36
C THR A 239 -9.65 20.64 -4.30
N ILE A 240 -9.73 19.32 -4.40
CA ILE A 240 -8.87 18.51 -5.28
C ILE A 240 -9.74 17.50 -6.03
N LYS A 241 -9.52 17.39 -7.34
CA LYS A 241 -10.10 16.34 -8.20
C LYS A 241 -9.04 15.87 -9.18
N GLU A 242 -8.51 14.68 -8.93
CA GLU A 242 -7.47 14.09 -9.77
C GLU A 242 -7.94 12.77 -10.39
N LYS A 243 -7.66 12.59 -11.69
CA LYS A 243 -7.91 11.32 -12.38
C LYS A 243 -6.99 10.23 -11.82
N ILE A 244 -7.53 9.02 -11.67
CA ILE A 244 -6.70 7.85 -11.38
C ILE A 244 -5.91 7.49 -12.64
N LEU A 245 -4.58 7.45 -12.51
CA LEU A 245 -3.65 7.07 -13.56
C LEU A 245 -3.38 5.57 -13.55
N LYS A 246 -3.30 4.96 -12.36
CA LYS A 246 -3.17 3.50 -12.19
C LYS A 246 -4.04 3.02 -11.04
N TRP A 247 -4.71 1.89 -11.25
CA TRP A 247 -5.52 1.22 -10.24
C TRP A 247 -5.11 -0.24 -10.16
N LYS A 248 -4.67 -0.69 -8.98
CA LYS A 248 -4.41 -2.10 -8.70
C LYS A 248 -5.31 -2.50 -7.54
N SER A 249 -6.18 -3.48 -7.75
CA SER A 249 -6.96 -4.12 -6.69
C SER A 249 -6.56 -5.58 -6.57
N LYS A 250 -6.63 -6.12 -5.35
CA LYS A 250 -6.56 -7.56 -5.16
C LYS A 250 -7.92 -8.14 -5.60
N GLU A 251 -7.91 -9.00 -6.62
CA GLU A 251 -9.03 -9.87 -6.94
C GLU A 251 -9.06 -11.05 -5.96
#